data_AF-Q6FLM6-F1
#
_entry.id   AF-Q6FLM6-F1
#
_cell.length_a   1.000
_cell.length_b   1.000
_cell.length_c   1.000
_cell.angle_alpha   90.00
_cell.angle_beta   90.00
_cell.angle_gamma   90.00
#
_symmetry.space_group_name_H-M   'P 1'
#
loop_
_entity.id
_entity.type
_entity.pdbx_description
1 polymer ?
#
loop_
_entity_poly.entity_id
_entity_poly.type
_entity_poly.pdbx_seq_one_letter_code
_entity_poly.pdbx_strand_id
1 'polypeptide(L)'
;MAISQYIVNNDTYLATVGLLLTTPENKTIINLHYKCLLELCADDTKALQREVVYLQRLLSCTNNRINKSSSLWLLYKKLYIQFNKTITFNVNTTLIKSAENHFSNYYAWNFARWYYINTTIEERSSLLTRTRYFCNTHFKDSAAWSAFMFMLLPIDDSHEKFLAENCLTDSLDHKSQPLEQEFVEKEVRSVINRIDILQCPEWSPFALVLAATKHMRGCPLHDIFVKWKQEINQYEAQNDTIKFFHRQPMFDKNDTNILSRQLFMHIAYKKTLLDKLLMFNEVVI
;
A
#
# COMPACT_ATOMS: atom_id res chain seq x y z
N MET A 1 -4.05 -32.73 8.58
CA MET A 1 -5.22 -33.53 8.99
C MET A 1 -6.46 -32.67 8.73
N ALA A 2 -7.47 -32.97 7.91
CA ALA A 2 -7.85 -34.14 7.11
C ALA A 2 -8.40 -33.63 5.75
N ILE A 3 -7.65 -33.80 4.66
CA ILE A 3 -8.10 -33.44 3.28
C ILE A 3 -8.31 -34.71 2.44
N SER A 4 -7.92 -35.91 2.94
CA SER A 4 -7.95 -37.15 2.16
C SER A 4 -9.33 -37.83 2.08
N GLN A 5 -10.41 -37.21 2.55
CA GLN A 5 -11.76 -37.81 2.54
C GLN A 5 -12.72 -37.18 1.53
N TYR A 6 -12.37 -36.07 0.88
CA TYR A 6 -13.26 -35.43 -0.10
C TYR A 6 -12.98 -35.95 -1.51
N ILE A 7 -14.03 -36.44 -2.17
CA ILE A 7 -14.01 -36.82 -3.59
C ILE A 7 -13.80 -35.54 -4.41
N VAL A 8 -12.75 -35.49 -5.21
CA VAL A 8 -12.51 -34.37 -6.13
C VAL A 8 -13.30 -34.62 -7.41
N ASN A 9 -14.28 -33.77 -7.66
CA ASN A 9 -15.10 -33.78 -8.88
C ASN A 9 -15.68 -32.38 -9.13
N ASN A 10 -16.35 -32.20 -10.27
CA ASN A 10 -16.93 -30.92 -10.66
C ASN A 10 -17.96 -30.39 -9.65
N ASP A 11 -18.78 -31.26 -9.05
CA ASP A 11 -19.79 -30.84 -8.06
C ASP A 11 -19.14 -30.27 -6.79
N THR A 12 -18.08 -30.92 -6.32
CA THR A 12 -17.30 -30.47 -5.16
C THR A 12 -16.62 -29.14 -5.47
N TYR A 13 -16.05 -28.99 -6.66
CA TYR A 13 -15.48 -27.72 -7.11
C TYR A 13 -16.54 -26.59 -7.11
N LEU A 14 -17.69 -26.80 -7.74
CA LEU A 14 -18.77 -25.81 -7.79
C LEU A 14 -19.31 -25.47 -6.39
N ALA A 15 -19.44 -26.44 -5.50
CA ALA A 15 -19.82 -26.20 -4.11
C ALA A 15 -18.81 -25.30 -3.41
N THR A 16 -17.50 -25.55 -3.60
CA THR A 16 -16.46 -24.71 -3.00
C THR A 16 -16.50 -23.27 -3.53
N VAL A 17 -16.80 -23.04 -4.81
CA VAL A 17 -17.01 -21.68 -5.38
C VAL A 17 -18.13 -20.94 -4.64
N GLY A 18 -19.27 -21.60 -4.39
CA GLY A 18 -20.36 -21.01 -3.59
C GLY A 18 -19.95 -20.72 -2.13
N LEU A 19 -19.14 -21.61 -1.55
CA LEU A 19 -18.67 -21.47 -0.17
C LEU A 19 -17.61 -20.37 -0.01
N LEU A 20 -16.79 -20.09 -1.03
CA LEU A 20 -15.86 -18.96 -1.00
C LEU A 20 -16.57 -17.60 -0.95
N LEU A 21 -17.77 -17.49 -1.53
CA LEU A 21 -18.59 -16.27 -1.45
C LEU A 21 -19.13 -16.02 -0.04
N THR A 22 -19.47 -17.07 0.69
CA THR A 22 -20.19 -16.97 1.97
C THR A 22 -19.28 -17.15 3.19
N THR A 23 -18.19 -17.90 3.02
CA THR A 23 -17.23 -18.26 4.07
C THR A 23 -15.78 -18.10 3.60
N PRO A 24 -15.36 -16.88 3.18
CA PRO A 24 -14.07 -16.64 2.52
C PRO A 24 -12.83 -16.83 3.40
N GLU A 25 -13.00 -17.15 4.70
CA GLU A 25 -11.92 -17.41 5.65
C GLU A 25 -11.88 -18.88 6.13
N ASN A 26 -12.74 -19.74 5.59
CA ASN A 26 -12.72 -21.17 5.92
C ASN A 26 -11.55 -21.85 5.20
N LYS A 27 -10.45 -22.08 5.94
CA LYS A 27 -9.24 -22.71 5.42
C LYS A 27 -9.47 -24.10 4.84
N THR A 28 -10.40 -24.89 5.39
CA THR A 28 -10.73 -26.22 4.87
C THR A 28 -11.33 -26.11 3.48
N ILE A 29 -12.28 -25.19 3.28
CA ILE A 29 -12.91 -24.93 1.98
C ILE A 29 -11.87 -24.42 0.99
N ILE A 30 -10.98 -23.51 1.40
CA ILE A 30 -9.97 -22.93 0.52
C ILE A 30 -8.95 -23.97 0.07
N ASN A 31 -8.50 -24.84 0.99
CA ASN A 31 -7.59 -25.93 0.64
C ASN A 31 -8.27 -26.97 -0.26
N LEU A 32 -9.54 -27.29 -0.01
CA LEU A 32 -10.32 -28.18 -0.87
C LEU A 32 -10.52 -27.57 -2.26
N HIS A 33 -10.90 -26.29 -2.33
CA HIS A 33 -11.06 -25.56 -3.58
C HIS A 33 -9.77 -25.56 -4.40
N TYR A 34 -8.65 -25.21 -3.77
CA TYR A 34 -7.34 -25.21 -4.42
C TYR A 34 -6.95 -26.61 -4.90
N LYS A 35 -7.20 -27.66 -4.11
CA LYS A 35 -6.98 -29.06 -4.54
C LYS A 35 -7.83 -29.41 -5.76
N CYS A 36 -9.13 -29.11 -5.74
CA CYS A 36 -10.02 -29.35 -6.88
C CYS A 36 -9.57 -28.60 -8.13
N LEU A 37 -9.15 -27.33 -7.98
CA LEU A 37 -8.62 -26.54 -9.09
C LEU A 37 -7.38 -27.18 -9.72
N LEU A 38 -6.43 -27.64 -8.91
CA LEU A 38 -5.22 -28.28 -9.41
C LEU A 38 -5.51 -29.61 -10.11
N GLU A 39 -6.40 -30.44 -9.57
CA GLU A 39 -6.70 -31.75 -10.14
C GLU A 39 -7.61 -31.67 -11.39
N LEU A 40 -8.52 -30.69 -11.46
CA LEU A 40 -9.52 -30.59 -12.53
C LEU A 40 -9.13 -29.61 -13.63
N CYS A 41 -8.32 -28.59 -13.32
CA CYS A 41 -8.12 -27.46 -14.22
C CYS A 41 -6.65 -27.15 -14.53
N ALA A 42 -5.66 -27.79 -13.91
CA ALA A 42 -4.25 -27.41 -14.06
C ALA A 42 -3.78 -27.38 -15.52
N ASP A 43 -4.28 -28.28 -16.37
CA ASP A 43 -3.92 -28.35 -17.79
C ASP A 43 -4.86 -27.54 -18.71
N ASP A 44 -5.99 -27.03 -18.17
CA ASP A 44 -6.94 -26.19 -18.91
C ASP A 44 -6.71 -24.71 -18.58
N THR A 45 -5.91 -24.06 -19.43
CA THR A 45 -5.61 -22.63 -19.33
C THR A 45 -6.86 -21.74 -19.34
N LYS A 46 -7.94 -22.14 -20.03
CA LYS A 46 -9.19 -21.37 -20.03
C LYS A 46 -9.91 -21.50 -18.70
N ALA A 47 -9.93 -22.70 -18.11
CA ALA A 47 -10.51 -22.90 -16.78
C ALA A 47 -9.73 -22.13 -15.71
N LEU A 48 -8.39 -22.21 -15.72
CA LEU A 48 -7.54 -21.43 -14.80
C LEU A 48 -7.74 -19.92 -14.97
N GLN A 49 -7.84 -19.44 -16.20
CA GLN A 49 -8.08 -18.02 -16.45
C GLN A 49 -9.43 -17.56 -15.90
N ARG A 50 -10.48 -18.39 -15.98
CA ARG A 50 -11.78 -18.10 -15.35
C ARG A 50 -11.68 -18.05 -13.84
N GLU A 51 -10.92 -18.96 -13.22
CA GLU A 51 -10.72 -18.97 -11.77
C GLU A 51 -10.00 -17.71 -11.28
N VAL A 52 -8.94 -17.31 -11.98
CA VAL A 52 -8.26 -16.05 -11.68
C VAL A 52 -9.20 -14.86 -11.82
N VAL A 53 -10.01 -14.80 -12.89
CA VAL A 53 -11.00 -13.73 -13.05
C VAL A 53 -12.03 -13.75 -11.91
N TYR A 54 -12.51 -14.94 -11.51
CA TYR A 54 -13.44 -15.10 -10.40
C TYR A 54 -12.85 -14.55 -9.08
N LEU A 55 -11.63 -14.96 -8.71
CA LEU A 55 -10.94 -14.45 -7.52
C LEU A 55 -10.70 -12.94 -7.59
N GLN A 56 -10.33 -12.41 -8.76
CA GLN A 56 -10.19 -10.96 -8.94
C GLN A 56 -11.50 -10.22 -8.70
N ARG A 57 -12.65 -10.80 -9.08
CA ARG A 57 -13.96 -10.21 -8.78
C ARG A 57 -14.27 -10.25 -7.29
N LEU A 58 -13.94 -11.34 -6.59
CA LEU A 58 -14.08 -11.42 -5.13
C LEU A 58 -13.21 -10.36 -4.44
N LEU A 59 -11.94 -10.28 -4.83
CA LEU A 59 -10.96 -9.36 -4.25
C LEU A 59 -11.16 -7.90 -4.66
N SER A 60 -12.06 -7.61 -5.60
CA SER A 60 -12.41 -6.24 -6.00
C SER A 60 -13.89 -5.91 -5.79
N CYS A 61 -14.62 -6.72 -5.03
CA CYS A 61 -16.02 -6.44 -4.73
C CYS A 61 -16.20 -5.42 -3.59
N THR A 62 -17.41 -4.86 -3.47
CA THR A 62 -17.79 -3.93 -2.40
C THR A 62 -18.08 -4.62 -1.06
N ASN A 63 -18.11 -5.95 -1.00
CA ASN A 63 -18.31 -6.68 0.24
C ASN A 63 -16.99 -6.77 1.04
N ASN A 64 -16.93 -6.05 2.16
CA ASN A 64 -15.77 -6.00 3.06
C ASN A 64 -15.27 -7.39 3.48
N ARG A 65 -16.18 -8.33 3.83
CA ARG A 65 -15.82 -9.66 4.33
C ARG A 65 -15.07 -10.49 3.28
N ILE A 66 -15.41 -10.29 2.01
CA ILE A 66 -14.80 -11.01 0.89
C ILE A 66 -13.53 -10.27 0.45
N ASN A 67 -13.65 -8.97 0.18
CA ASN A 67 -12.57 -8.14 -0.33
C ASN A 67 -11.34 -8.07 0.62
N LYS A 68 -11.59 -8.05 1.94
CA LYS A 68 -10.55 -8.06 2.97
C LYS A 68 -10.26 -9.46 3.49
N SER A 69 -10.64 -10.52 2.77
CA SER A 69 -10.32 -11.87 3.17
C SER A 69 -8.82 -12.13 3.00
N SER A 70 -8.14 -12.36 4.11
CA SER A 70 -6.71 -12.70 4.13
C SER A 70 -6.45 -14.00 3.37
N SER A 71 -7.37 -14.96 3.48
CA SER A 71 -7.24 -16.26 2.85
C SER A 71 -7.47 -16.22 1.33
N LEU A 72 -8.34 -15.34 0.84
CA LEU A 72 -8.51 -15.13 -0.60
C LEU A 72 -7.30 -14.43 -1.23
N TRP A 73 -6.73 -13.42 -0.55
CA TRP A 73 -5.48 -12.79 -1.00
C TRP A 73 -4.32 -13.80 -1.04
N LEU A 74 -4.27 -14.72 -0.08
CA LEU A 74 -3.28 -15.80 -0.06
C LEU A 74 -3.51 -16.81 -1.19
N LEU A 75 -4.76 -17.20 -1.47
CA LEU A 75 -5.07 -18.06 -2.61
C LEU A 75 -4.66 -17.40 -3.93
N TYR A 76 -4.96 -16.11 -4.10
CA TYR A 76 -4.55 -15.34 -5.27
C TYR A 76 -3.02 -15.28 -5.42
N LYS A 77 -2.30 -15.11 -4.30
CA LYS A 77 -0.82 -15.18 -4.26
C LYS A 77 -0.30 -16.54 -4.74
N LYS A 78 -0.88 -17.65 -4.25
CA LYS A 78 -0.50 -19.01 -4.66
C LYS A 78 -0.70 -19.23 -6.16
N LEU A 79 -1.84 -18.82 -6.70
CA LEU A 79 -2.13 -18.95 -8.14
C LEU A 79 -1.18 -18.11 -8.98
N TYR A 80 -0.85 -16.89 -8.54
CA TYR A 80 0.12 -16.06 -9.23
C TYR A 80 1.48 -16.75 -9.33
N ILE A 81 2.02 -17.23 -8.21
CA ILE A 81 3.31 -17.93 -8.18
C ILE A 81 3.32 -19.13 -9.13
N GLN A 82 2.25 -19.91 -9.13
CA GLN A 82 2.19 -21.15 -9.88
C GLN A 82 1.93 -20.96 -11.38
N PHE A 83 1.15 -19.94 -11.76
CA PHE A 83 0.57 -19.85 -13.11
C PHE A 83 0.82 -18.50 -13.82
N ASN A 84 1.59 -17.57 -13.27
CA ASN A 84 1.86 -16.26 -13.91
C ASN A 84 2.54 -16.37 -15.29
N LYS A 85 3.26 -17.46 -15.57
CA LYS A 85 3.86 -17.74 -16.88
C LYS A 85 2.88 -18.36 -17.88
N THR A 86 1.74 -18.86 -17.41
CA THR A 86 0.79 -19.64 -18.21
C THR A 86 -0.48 -18.85 -18.52
N ILE A 87 -0.95 -18.03 -17.59
CA ILE A 87 -2.17 -17.24 -17.73
C ILE A 87 -1.96 -15.80 -17.27
N THR A 88 -2.91 -14.94 -17.62
CA THR A 88 -2.79 -13.50 -17.34
C THR A 88 -3.43 -13.11 -16.01
N PHE A 89 -2.72 -12.26 -15.27
CA PHE A 89 -3.20 -11.69 -14.01
C PHE A 89 -3.34 -10.16 -14.14
N ASN A 90 -4.57 -9.66 -14.08
CA ASN A 90 -4.86 -8.22 -13.93
C ASN A 90 -4.56 -7.68 -12.51
N VAL A 91 -3.35 -7.90 -11.99
CA VAL A 91 -2.98 -7.58 -10.60
C VAL A 91 -3.24 -6.10 -10.28
N ASN A 92 -2.69 -5.21 -11.09
CA ASN A 92 -2.79 -3.77 -10.89
C ASN A 92 -4.25 -3.27 -10.84
N THR A 93 -5.12 -3.80 -11.71
CA THR A 93 -6.53 -3.40 -11.73
C THR A 93 -7.28 -3.96 -10.52
N THR A 94 -6.96 -5.19 -10.10
CA THR A 94 -7.57 -5.83 -8.93
C THR A 94 -7.19 -5.09 -7.64
N LEU A 95 -5.91 -4.75 -7.49
CA LEU A 95 -5.39 -4.00 -6.35
C LEU A 95 -6.03 -2.63 -6.21
N ILE A 96 -6.02 -1.84 -7.29
CA ILE A 96 -6.55 -0.48 -7.25
C ILE A 96 -8.06 -0.50 -6.97
N LYS A 97 -8.85 -1.34 -7.65
CA LYS A 97 -10.28 -1.46 -7.38
C LYS A 97 -10.58 -1.93 -5.95
N SER A 98 -9.76 -2.82 -5.41
CA SER A 98 -9.89 -3.26 -4.03
C SER A 98 -9.69 -2.11 -3.05
N ALA A 99 -8.65 -1.31 -3.26
CA ALA A 99 -8.34 -0.15 -2.42
C ALA A 99 -9.36 0.99 -2.58
N GLU A 100 -9.89 1.21 -3.79
CA GLU A 100 -10.95 2.20 -4.07
C GLU A 100 -12.26 1.84 -3.35
N ASN A 101 -12.64 0.56 -3.36
CA ASN A 101 -13.85 0.11 -2.68
C ASN A 101 -13.73 0.12 -1.16
N HIS A 102 -12.51 0.00 -0.65
CA HIS A 102 -12.26 -0.16 0.78
C HIS A 102 -11.05 0.63 1.24
N PHE A 103 -11.33 1.77 1.88
CA PHE A 103 -10.33 2.61 2.50
C PHE A 103 -9.39 1.81 3.40
N SER A 104 -8.08 2.01 3.21
CA SER A 104 -7.01 1.37 3.96
C SER A 104 -7.14 -0.15 4.02
N ASN A 105 -7.42 -0.77 2.87
CA ASN A 105 -7.35 -2.21 2.72
C ASN A 105 -5.89 -2.70 2.87
N TYR A 106 -5.51 -3.00 4.11
CA TYR A 106 -4.18 -3.48 4.43
C TYR A 106 -3.81 -4.76 3.68
N TYR A 107 -4.75 -5.68 3.41
CA TYR A 107 -4.44 -6.92 2.70
C TYR A 107 -4.10 -6.68 1.23
N ALA A 108 -4.83 -5.79 0.56
CA ALA A 108 -4.51 -5.38 -0.81
C ALA A 108 -3.13 -4.71 -0.87
N TRP A 109 -2.85 -3.75 0.02
CA TRP A 109 -1.56 -3.07 0.06
C TRP A 109 -0.41 -3.99 0.48
N ASN A 110 -0.68 -4.98 1.34
CA ASN A 110 0.28 -6.03 1.68
C ASN A 110 0.60 -6.92 0.48
N PHE A 111 -0.42 -7.29 -0.30
CA PHE A 111 -0.22 -7.99 -1.56
C PHE A 111 0.56 -7.13 -2.55
N ALA A 112 0.29 -5.82 -2.64
CA ALA A 112 1.00 -4.91 -3.54
C ALA A 112 2.51 -4.87 -3.24
N ARG A 113 2.91 -4.79 -1.96
CA ARG A 113 4.32 -4.89 -1.54
C ARG A 113 4.93 -6.22 -1.95
N TRP A 114 4.23 -7.33 -1.69
CA TRP A 114 4.67 -8.67 -2.07
C TRP A 114 4.80 -8.83 -3.60
N TYR A 115 3.86 -8.30 -4.38
CA TYR A 115 3.89 -8.36 -5.84
C TYR A 115 5.04 -7.51 -6.38
N TYR A 116 5.24 -6.30 -5.86
CA TYR A 116 6.34 -5.43 -6.26
C TYR A 116 7.71 -6.12 -6.18
N ILE A 117 7.99 -6.87 -5.11
CA ILE A 117 9.26 -7.60 -4.99
C ILE A 117 9.31 -8.86 -5.90
N ASN A 118 8.17 -9.45 -6.26
CA ASN A 118 8.03 -10.73 -6.96
C ASN A 118 7.56 -10.57 -8.42
N THR A 119 8.01 -9.54 -9.14
CA THR A 119 7.49 -9.22 -10.47
C THR A 119 8.57 -8.57 -11.32
N THR A 120 8.35 -8.44 -12.64
CA THR A 120 9.36 -7.85 -13.54
C THR A 120 9.53 -6.35 -13.32
N ILE A 121 10.58 -5.75 -13.90
CA ILE A 121 10.84 -4.31 -13.81
C ILE A 121 9.70 -3.49 -14.42
N GLU A 122 9.10 -3.97 -15.50
CA GLU A 122 7.97 -3.33 -16.18
C GLU A 122 6.72 -3.34 -15.29
N GLU A 123 6.43 -4.47 -14.65
CA GLU A 123 5.31 -4.62 -13.72
C GLU A 123 5.51 -3.77 -12.45
N ARG A 124 6.75 -3.71 -11.92
CA ARG A 124 7.13 -2.81 -10.83
C ARG A 124 6.88 -1.36 -11.17
N SER A 125 7.36 -0.91 -12.33
CA SER A 125 7.20 0.47 -12.80
C SER A 125 5.72 0.84 -12.99
N SER A 126 4.93 -0.11 -13.52
CA SER A 126 3.48 0.03 -13.66
C SER A 126 2.77 0.13 -12.32
N LEU A 127 3.11 -0.75 -11.36
CA LEU A 127 2.54 -0.73 -10.01
C LEU A 127 2.94 0.55 -9.25
N LEU A 128 4.20 0.97 -9.32
CA LEU A 128 4.68 2.20 -8.70
C LEU A 128 3.91 3.42 -9.24
N THR A 129 3.74 3.49 -10.57
CA THR A 129 2.99 4.58 -11.22
C THR A 129 1.54 4.62 -10.75
N ARG A 130 0.87 3.48 -10.66
CA ARG A 130 -0.53 3.40 -10.19
C ARG A 130 -0.67 3.68 -8.71
N THR A 131 0.25 3.19 -7.89
CA THR A 131 0.28 3.43 -6.44
C THR A 131 0.49 4.91 -6.16
N ARG A 132 1.42 5.55 -6.89
CA ARG A 132 1.62 7.00 -6.87
C ARG A 132 0.33 7.74 -7.19
N TYR A 133 -0.33 7.39 -8.31
CA TYR A 133 -1.60 8.02 -8.70
C TYR A 133 -2.69 7.84 -7.62
N PHE A 134 -2.78 6.66 -7.03
CA PHE A 134 -3.74 6.38 -5.96
C PHE A 134 -3.49 7.21 -4.69
N CYS A 135 -2.25 7.24 -4.20
CA CYS A 135 -1.87 8.04 -3.01
C CYS A 135 -2.20 9.52 -3.23
N ASN A 136 -1.96 9.97 -4.46
CA ASN A 136 -2.22 11.32 -4.93
C ASN A 136 -3.71 11.71 -4.99
N THR A 137 -4.62 10.75 -4.97
CA THR A 137 -6.07 10.98 -4.91
C THR A 137 -6.67 10.60 -3.54
N HIS A 138 -5.92 9.87 -2.71
CA HIS A 138 -6.37 9.31 -1.42
C HIS A 138 -5.39 9.63 -0.28
N PHE A 139 -5.24 10.92 0.06
CA PHE A 139 -4.29 11.41 1.08
C PHE A 139 -4.45 10.75 2.46
N LYS A 140 -5.68 10.38 2.82
CA LYS A 140 -6.01 9.73 4.09
C LYS A 140 -5.54 8.28 4.18
N ASP A 141 -5.30 7.60 3.06
CA ASP A 141 -5.04 6.16 3.08
C ASP A 141 -3.60 5.84 3.50
N SER A 142 -3.39 5.71 4.80
CA SER A 142 -2.07 5.43 5.37
C SER A 142 -1.48 4.10 4.89
N ALA A 143 -2.31 3.11 4.55
CA ALA A 143 -1.82 1.83 4.05
C ALA A 143 -1.26 1.97 2.63
N ALA A 144 -1.91 2.77 1.77
CA ALA A 144 -1.41 3.10 0.43
C ALA A 144 -0.09 3.86 0.49
N TRP A 145 -0.01 4.92 1.31
CA TRP A 145 1.23 5.68 1.50
C TRP A 145 2.36 4.82 2.05
N SER A 146 2.06 3.91 2.98
CA SER A 146 3.04 2.95 3.48
C SER A 146 3.52 1.97 2.41
N ALA A 147 2.64 1.52 1.51
CA ALA A 147 3.05 0.71 0.36
C ALA A 147 3.89 1.53 -0.64
N PHE A 148 3.53 2.79 -0.87
CA PHE A 148 4.29 3.68 -1.75
C PHE A 148 5.71 3.95 -1.22
N MET A 149 5.84 4.23 0.08
CA MET A 149 7.14 4.35 0.75
C MET A 149 8.00 3.10 0.55
N PHE A 150 7.40 1.91 0.74
CA PHE A 150 8.09 0.62 0.54
C PHE A 150 8.59 0.43 -0.90
N MET A 151 7.86 0.93 -1.90
CA MET A 151 8.26 0.81 -3.30
C MET A 151 9.31 1.84 -3.70
N LEU A 152 9.28 3.03 -3.08
CA LEU A 152 10.11 4.17 -3.44
C LEU A 152 11.48 4.14 -2.75
N LEU A 153 11.53 3.69 -1.50
CA LEU A 153 12.73 3.78 -0.66
C LEU A 153 13.55 2.48 -0.70
N PRO A 154 14.86 2.55 -0.42
CA PRO A 154 15.69 1.35 -0.29
C PRO A 154 15.16 0.42 0.81
N ILE A 155 15.43 -0.88 0.65
CA ILE A 155 15.15 -1.93 1.63
C ILE A 155 15.89 -1.60 2.93
N ASP A 156 15.14 -1.46 4.03
CA ASP A 156 15.65 -1.37 5.40
C ASP A 156 15.33 -2.64 6.21
N ASP A 157 15.73 -2.70 7.49
CA ASP A 157 15.44 -3.83 8.39
C ASP A 157 13.95 -4.20 8.46
N SER A 158 13.04 -3.23 8.28
CA SER A 158 11.61 -3.49 8.26
C SER A 158 11.16 -4.17 6.97
N HIS A 159 11.82 -3.86 5.85
CA HIS A 159 11.64 -4.55 4.58
C HIS A 159 12.20 -5.98 4.68
N GLU A 160 13.35 -6.19 5.32
CA GLU A 160 13.92 -7.52 5.54
C GLU A 160 12.98 -8.41 6.36
N LYS A 161 12.40 -7.88 7.43
CA LYS A 161 11.39 -8.59 8.21
C LYS A 161 10.15 -8.92 7.38
N PHE A 162 9.65 -7.95 6.59
CA PHE A 162 8.54 -8.20 5.68
C PHE A 162 8.85 -9.32 4.68
N LEU A 163 10.05 -9.30 4.09
CA LEU A 163 10.54 -10.34 3.17
C LEU A 163 10.58 -11.70 3.87
N ALA A 164 11.14 -11.79 5.07
CA ALA A 164 11.21 -13.03 5.84
C ALA A 164 9.81 -13.62 6.14
N GLU A 165 8.82 -12.77 6.40
CA GLU A 165 7.45 -13.19 6.74
C GLU A 165 6.57 -13.47 5.50
N ASN A 166 6.86 -12.86 4.35
CA ASN A 166 5.96 -12.86 3.18
C ASN A 166 6.53 -13.51 1.92
N CYS A 167 7.81 -13.86 1.89
CA CYS A 167 8.40 -14.65 0.82
C CYS A 167 8.04 -16.13 1.02
N LEU A 168 7.23 -16.66 0.10
CA LEU A 168 7.21 -18.10 -0.16
C LEU A 168 8.50 -18.37 -0.95
N THR A 169 9.49 -18.94 -0.28
CA THR A 169 10.93 -18.67 -0.41
C THR A 169 11.64 -19.02 -1.72
N ASP A 170 10.99 -19.62 -2.73
CA ASP A 170 11.76 -20.29 -3.80
C ASP A 170 11.47 -19.86 -5.25
N SER A 171 10.56 -18.93 -5.55
CA SER A 171 10.02 -18.89 -6.93
C SER A 171 10.50 -17.80 -7.88
N LEU A 172 11.14 -16.71 -7.45
CA LEU A 172 11.40 -15.57 -8.35
C LEU A 172 12.76 -14.90 -8.09
N ASP A 173 13.71 -15.10 -9.01
CA ASP A 173 15.09 -14.58 -9.02
C ASP A 173 15.22 -13.05 -9.09
N HIS A 174 14.13 -12.30 -8.90
CA HIS A 174 14.10 -10.86 -9.11
C HIS A 174 14.41 -10.10 -7.82
N LYS A 175 15.69 -9.99 -7.45
CA LYS A 175 16.08 -9.01 -6.42
C LYS A 175 15.77 -7.59 -6.94
N SER A 176 14.99 -6.81 -6.19
CA SER A 176 14.76 -5.41 -6.51
C SER A 176 16.04 -4.61 -6.30
N GLN A 177 16.52 -3.96 -7.36
CA GLN A 177 17.57 -2.97 -7.23
C GLN A 177 16.97 -1.67 -6.63
N PRO A 178 17.72 -0.96 -5.78
CA PRO A 178 17.30 0.35 -5.31
C PRO A 178 17.04 1.31 -6.48
N LEU A 179 16.02 2.15 -6.35
CA LEU A 179 15.80 3.23 -7.31
C LEU A 179 16.92 4.28 -7.21
N GLU A 180 17.23 4.94 -8.32
CA GLU A 180 18.23 5.99 -8.37
C GLU A 180 17.83 7.17 -7.46
N GLN A 181 18.80 7.76 -6.77
CA GLN A 181 18.54 8.87 -5.83
C GLN A 181 17.83 10.06 -6.51
N GLU A 182 18.20 10.38 -7.75
CA GLU A 182 17.57 11.46 -8.52
C GLU A 182 16.08 11.20 -8.78
N PHE A 183 15.72 9.94 -9.09
CA PHE A 183 14.34 9.54 -9.26
C PHE A 183 13.55 9.69 -7.95
N VAL A 184 14.10 9.22 -6.83
CA VAL A 184 13.48 9.34 -5.51
C VAL A 184 13.27 10.81 -5.14
N GLU A 185 14.28 11.65 -5.32
CA GLU A 185 14.17 13.09 -5.06
C GLU A 185 13.05 13.74 -5.88
N LYS A 186 12.98 13.43 -7.18
CA LYS A 186 11.93 13.95 -8.07
C LYS A 186 10.54 13.58 -7.60
N GLU A 187 10.34 12.33 -7.18
CA GLU A 187 9.05 11.86 -6.64
C GLU A 187 8.70 12.56 -5.33
N VAL A 188 9.67 12.71 -4.41
CA VAL A 188 9.46 13.40 -3.12
C VAL A 188 9.13 14.87 -3.34
N ARG A 189 9.81 15.57 -4.25
CA ARG A 189 9.47 16.96 -4.63
C ARG A 189 8.06 17.07 -5.21
N SER A 190 7.64 16.09 -6.01
CA SER A 190 6.26 16.03 -6.52
C SER A 190 5.24 15.91 -5.39
N VAL A 191 5.53 15.07 -4.38
CA VAL A 191 4.68 14.91 -3.19
C VAL A 191 4.63 16.22 -2.39
N ILE A 192 5.78 16.87 -2.14
CA ILE A 192 5.85 18.17 -1.45
C ILE A 192 5.02 19.23 -2.16
N ASN A 193 5.17 19.34 -3.48
CA ASN A 193 4.39 20.31 -4.27
C ASN A 193 2.88 20.07 -4.10
N ARG A 194 2.45 18.80 -4.06
CA ARG A 194 1.04 18.44 -3.82
C ARG A 194 0.60 18.73 -2.38
N ILE A 195 1.46 18.50 -1.39
CA ILE A 195 1.22 18.88 0.01
C ILE A 195 0.90 20.38 0.10
N ASP A 196 1.72 21.21 -0.55
CA ASP A 196 1.58 22.67 -0.53
C ASP A 196 0.34 23.14 -1.32
N ILE A 197 0.16 22.68 -2.56
CA ILE A 197 -0.97 23.09 -3.42
C ILE A 197 -2.32 22.76 -2.77
N LEU A 198 -2.43 21.57 -2.16
CA LEU A 198 -3.70 21.09 -1.60
C LEU A 198 -3.87 21.43 -0.12
N GLN A 199 -2.90 22.12 0.49
CA GLN A 199 -2.86 22.35 1.93
C GLN A 199 -3.18 21.06 2.70
N CYS A 200 -2.39 20.01 2.41
CA CYS A 200 -2.73 18.65 2.84
C CYS A 200 -2.86 18.57 4.38
N PRO A 201 -4.03 18.16 4.90
CA PRO A 201 -4.29 18.06 6.33
C PRO A 201 -4.06 16.64 6.87
N GLU A 202 -3.27 15.81 6.17
CA GLU A 202 -3.05 14.40 6.52
C GLU A 202 -1.56 14.15 6.73
N TRP A 203 -1.21 13.32 7.72
CA TRP A 203 0.19 13.04 8.05
C TRP A 203 0.89 12.12 7.04
N SER A 204 0.17 11.22 6.37
CA SER A 204 0.75 10.15 5.55
C SER A 204 1.73 10.62 4.45
N PRO A 205 1.47 11.71 3.70
CA PRO A 205 2.44 12.26 2.75
C PRO A 205 3.68 12.86 3.42
N PHE A 206 3.52 13.55 4.56
CA PHE A 206 4.65 14.06 5.35
C PHE A 206 5.51 12.92 5.90
N ALA A 207 4.89 11.81 6.28
CA ALA A 207 5.62 10.61 6.69
C ALA A 207 6.52 10.07 5.58
N LEU A 208 6.06 10.10 4.31
CA LEU A 208 6.88 9.74 3.16
C LEU A 208 8.06 10.70 2.98
N VAL A 209 7.81 12.01 3.05
CA VAL A 209 8.89 13.02 2.94
C VAL A 209 9.92 12.78 4.04
N LEU A 210 9.49 12.62 5.28
CA LEU A 210 10.37 12.34 6.42
C LEU A 210 11.19 11.07 6.22
N ALA A 211 10.56 9.98 5.79
CA ALA A 211 11.25 8.73 5.53
C ALA A 211 12.28 8.89 4.41
N ALA A 212 11.90 9.52 3.29
CA ALA A 212 12.78 9.74 2.17
C ALA A 212 14.00 10.60 2.53
N THR A 213 13.82 11.66 3.33
CA THR A 213 14.92 12.55 3.74
C THR A 213 16.04 11.78 4.43
N LYS A 214 15.72 10.78 5.26
CA LYS A 214 16.72 9.92 5.93
C LYS A 214 17.57 9.08 4.98
N HIS A 215 17.08 8.83 3.76
CA HIS A 215 17.79 8.06 2.74
C HIS A 215 18.49 8.95 1.70
N MET A 216 18.19 10.25 1.65
CA MET A 216 18.78 11.17 0.69
C MET A 216 20.07 11.79 1.23
N ARG A 217 21.16 11.68 0.47
CA ARG A 217 22.42 12.34 0.82
C ARG A 217 22.37 13.83 0.50
N GLY A 218 22.94 14.66 1.38
CA GLY A 218 23.17 16.09 1.11
C GLY A 218 21.97 17.03 1.31
N CYS A 219 20.88 16.56 1.93
CA CYS A 219 19.67 17.34 2.21
C CYS A 219 19.19 18.20 1.00
N PRO A 220 18.82 17.57 -0.13
CA PRO A 220 18.42 18.29 -1.34
C PRO A 220 17.17 19.18 -1.15
N LEU A 221 16.43 18.99 -0.06
CA LEU A 221 15.17 19.68 0.25
C LEU A 221 15.35 20.87 1.22
N HIS A 222 16.58 21.31 1.47
CA HIS A 222 16.86 22.36 2.47
C HIS A 222 16.09 23.66 2.21
N ASP A 223 16.04 24.10 0.95
CA ASP A 223 15.30 25.30 0.50
C ASP A 223 13.80 25.23 0.88
N ILE A 224 13.19 24.06 0.69
CA ILE A 224 11.79 23.80 1.04
C ILE A 224 11.59 23.87 2.55
N PHE A 225 12.50 23.29 3.33
CA PHE A 225 12.37 23.28 4.79
C PHE A 225 12.56 24.67 5.41
N VAL A 226 13.45 25.50 4.85
CA VAL A 226 13.59 26.91 5.23
C VAL A 226 12.30 27.67 4.93
N LYS A 227 11.70 27.47 3.74
CA LYS A 227 10.41 28.06 3.38
C LYS A 227 9.30 27.65 4.36
N TRP A 228 9.16 26.36 4.64
CA TRP A 228 8.15 25.87 5.58
C TRP A 228 8.35 26.41 7.00
N LYS A 229 9.60 26.56 7.47
CA LYS A 229 9.90 27.19 8.76
C LYS A 229 9.43 28.64 8.80
N GLN A 230 9.61 29.40 7.71
CA GLN A 230 9.10 30.78 7.61
C GLN A 230 7.57 30.82 7.62
N GLU A 231 6.90 29.93 6.89
CA GLU A 231 5.43 29.83 6.86
C GLU A 231 4.85 29.49 8.25
N ILE A 232 5.48 28.56 8.97
CA ILE A 232 5.09 28.21 10.36
C ILE A 232 5.23 29.43 11.26
N ASN A 233 6.38 30.12 11.22
CA ASN A 233 6.62 31.31 12.06
C ASN A 233 5.62 32.44 11.75
N GLN A 234 5.29 32.65 10.47
CA GLN A 234 4.28 33.63 10.07
C GLN A 234 2.89 33.27 10.59
N TYR A 235 2.52 31.99 10.51
CA TYR A 235 1.26 31.49 11.05
C TYR A 235 1.16 31.69 12.57
N GLU A 236 2.20 31.30 13.33
CA GLU A 236 2.26 31.44 14.79
C GLU A 236 2.44 32.89 15.27
N ALA A 237 2.83 33.82 14.41
CA ALA A 237 2.82 35.25 14.73
C ALA A 237 1.41 35.87 14.64
N GLN A 238 0.55 35.30 13.80
CA GLN A 238 -0.82 35.77 13.55
C GLN A 238 -1.87 35.01 14.38
N ASN A 239 -1.52 33.82 14.85
CA ASN A 239 -2.38 32.90 15.58
C ASN A 239 -1.69 32.45 16.87
N ASP A 240 -2.38 31.72 17.73
CA ASP A 240 -1.72 31.07 18.87
C ASP A 240 -0.70 30.02 18.40
N THR A 241 0.34 29.82 19.22
CA THR A 241 1.33 28.76 19.00
C THR A 241 0.68 27.38 18.87
N ILE A 242 1.18 26.58 17.93
CA ILE A 242 0.65 25.24 17.67
C ILE A 242 1.01 24.34 18.84
N LYS A 243 -0.01 23.88 19.56
CA LYS A 243 0.10 22.96 20.69
C LYS A 243 -0.02 21.52 20.22
N PHE A 244 0.69 20.62 20.91
CA PHE A 244 0.68 19.19 20.63
C PHE A 244 0.28 18.40 21.88
N PHE A 245 -0.54 17.37 21.70
CA PHE A 245 -0.84 16.36 22.71
C PHE A 245 -0.49 14.98 22.17
N HIS A 246 0.36 14.23 22.88
CA HIS A 246 0.92 12.96 22.40
C HIS A 246 1.45 13.02 20.95
N ARG A 247 2.15 14.12 20.60
CA ARG A 247 2.71 14.39 19.26
C ARG A 247 1.66 14.54 18.14
N GLN A 248 0.40 14.78 18.50
CA GLN A 248 -0.67 15.12 17.57
C GLN A 248 -1.03 16.61 17.73
N PRO A 249 -1.23 17.35 16.63
CA PRO A 249 -1.70 18.73 16.69
C PRO A 249 -3.01 18.85 17.48
N MET A 250 -3.07 19.77 18.43
CA MET A 250 -4.30 20.09 19.15
C MET A 250 -5.05 21.21 18.44
N PHE A 251 -6.22 20.90 17.93
CA PHE A 251 -7.15 21.88 17.39
C PHE A 251 -8.34 22.06 18.34
N ASP A 252 -8.86 23.28 18.48
CA ASP A 252 -10.08 23.52 19.25
C ASP A 252 -11.25 22.80 18.57
N LYS A 253 -11.87 21.87 19.30
CA LYS A 253 -13.01 21.10 18.77
C LYS A 253 -14.25 21.95 18.56
N ASN A 254 -14.32 23.13 19.19
CA ASN A 254 -15.43 24.06 19.04
C ASN A 254 -15.32 24.94 17.79
N ASP A 255 -14.16 24.97 17.12
CA ASP A 255 -14.01 25.69 15.86
C ASP A 255 -14.61 24.86 14.71
N THR A 256 -15.73 25.36 14.16
CA THR A 256 -16.47 24.74 13.07
C THR A 256 -15.94 25.13 11.68
N ASN A 257 -14.96 26.03 11.59
CA ASN A 257 -14.43 26.46 10.29
C ASN A 257 -13.50 25.40 9.69
N ILE A 258 -14.01 24.70 8.68
CA ILE A 258 -13.31 23.61 7.98
C ILE A 258 -12.00 24.11 7.34
N LEU A 259 -12.00 25.32 6.76
CA LEU A 259 -10.83 25.87 6.09
C LEU A 259 -9.73 26.25 7.11
N SER A 260 -10.12 26.89 8.21
CA SER A 260 -9.19 27.18 9.32
C SER A 260 -8.59 25.90 9.87
N ARG A 261 -9.40 24.86 10.06
CA ARG A 261 -8.93 23.55 10.50
C ARG A 261 -7.96 22.90 9.52
N GLN A 262 -8.26 22.93 8.23
CA GLN A 262 -7.38 22.37 7.20
C GLN A 262 -6.04 23.09 7.18
N LEU A 263 -6.05 24.42 7.18
CA LEU A 263 -4.83 25.23 7.22
C LEU A 263 -4.02 24.95 8.50
N PHE A 264 -4.68 24.92 9.66
CA PHE A 264 -4.02 24.58 10.93
C PHE A 264 -3.33 23.22 10.85
N MET A 265 -4.04 22.17 10.41
CA MET A 265 -3.49 20.82 10.31
C MET A 265 -2.32 20.76 9.33
N HIS A 266 -2.42 21.47 8.20
CA HIS A 266 -1.35 21.56 7.21
C HIS A 266 -0.07 22.18 7.81
N ILE A 267 -0.17 23.34 8.48
CA ILE A 267 0.97 23.99 9.13
C ILE A 267 1.50 23.14 10.29
N ALA A 268 0.62 22.53 11.07
CA ALA A 268 1.02 21.70 12.21
C ALA A 268 1.78 20.45 11.78
N TYR A 269 1.44 19.84 10.64
CA TYR A 269 2.21 18.71 10.10
C TYR A 269 3.52 19.13 9.44
N LYS A 270 3.62 20.32 8.84
CA LYS A 270 4.92 20.91 8.46
C LYS A 270 5.82 21.01 9.69
N LYS A 271 5.31 21.60 10.78
CA LYS A 271 6.04 21.74 12.05
C LYS A 271 6.46 20.37 12.61
N THR A 272 5.53 19.42 12.66
CA THR A 272 5.81 18.04 13.11
C THR A 272 6.93 17.38 12.30
N LEU A 273 6.96 17.58 10.99
CA LEU A 273 8.00 17.04 10.13
C LEU A 273 9.36 17.70 10.43
N LEU A 274 9.42 19.03 10.50
CA LEU A 274 10.66 19.75 10.77
C LEU A 274 11.22 19.40 12.16
N ASP A 275 10.37 19.32 13.18
CA ASP A 275 10.76 18.91 14.53
C ASP A 275 11.37 17.51 14.52
N LYS A 276 10.76 16.56 13.78
CA LYS A 276 11.30 15.21 13.65
C LYS A 276 12.65 15.20 12.93
N LEU A 277 12.83 15.99 11.88
CA LEU A 277 14.13 16.08 11.17
C LEU A 277 15.23 16.64 12.07
N LEU A 278 14.92 17.66 12.88
CA LEU A 278 15.85 18.23 13.86
C LEU A 278 16.23 17.20 14.93
N MET A 279 15.28 16.41 15.44
CA MET A 279 15.58 15.35 16.41
C MET A 279 16.55 14.28 15.87
N PHE A 280 16.57 14.05 14.56
CA PHE A 280 17.44 13.07 13.92
C PHE A 280 18.76 13.68 13.41
N ASN A 281 19.04 14.98 13.65
CA ASN A 281 20.18 15.72 13.08
C ASN A 281 20.27 15.65 11.54
N GLU A 282 19.14 15.41 10.87
CA GLU A 282 19.10 15.20 9.41
C GLU A 282 19.15 16.53 8.65
N VAL A 283 18.80 17.64 9.31
CA VAL A 283 18.79 18.98 8.71
C VAL A 283 19.22 20.02 9.73
N VAL A 284 20.14 20.91 9.34
CA VAL A 284 20.37 22.19 10.01
C VAL A 284 19.49 23.23 9.34
N ILE A 285 18.44 23.69 10.03
CA ILE A 285 17.45 24.67 9.53
C ILE A 285 17.57 25.97 10.31
#